data_AF-A0A369LYJ9-F1
#
_entry.id   AF-A0A369LYJ9-F1
#
_cell.length_a   1.000
_cell.length_b   1.000
_cell.length_c   1.000
_cell.angle_alpha   90.00
_cell.angle_beta   90.00
_cell.angle_gamma   90.00
#
_symmetry.space_group_name_H-M   'P 1'
#
loop_
_entity.id
_entity.type
_entity.pdbx_description
1 polymer ?
#
loop_
_entity_poly.entity_id
_entity_poly.type
_entity_poly.pdbx_seq_one_letter_code
_entity_poly.pdbx_strand_id
1 'polypeptide(L)'
;MNVPATSDARDGRSTTPDSSSSAASLDEAAPHHASNPAPERTPSQPITPDSAEAHTRRNRVSRASASAANKHRNVREYTTGEEIANSVTHGAGAVLAIAAIFMLVTRAMDDGGGVYLFAALVYTLTMLLEYTMSTLYHAVTDERAKRIFKILDHSCIYLFIAGSYTPFCLISLADSGGLWLCAFVWIVALAGVACEAFWVFRPRWISAVLYLLLGWSVVWFLPALIAALPAPGLWLLVGGGVCYTVGCVFYVLKKIPYMHSIFHLWVLAGSVCQFLAIAFYIM
;
A
#
# COMPACT_ATOMS: atom_id res chain seq x y z
N MET A 1 8.21 17.07 64.16
CA MET A 1 9.49 16.61 63.57
C MET A 1 9.68 17.39 62.29
N ASN A 2 10.27 18.57 62.40
CA ASN A 2 11.70 18.82 62.15
C ASN A 2 12.09 18.66 60.68
N VAL A 3 12.02 19.81 60.00
CA VAL A 3 12.88 20.30 58.92
C VAL A 3 14.36 20.38 59.42
N PRO A 4 15.34 20.97 58.72
CA PRO A 4 15.75 21.01 57.29
C PRO A 4 17.26 20.64 57.17
N ALA A 5 17.87 20.92 56.01
CA ALA A 5 19.12 21.70 55.85
C ALA A 5 20.01 21.09 54.74
N THR A 6 20.72 21.82 53.87
CA THR A 6 21.01 23.25 53.66
C THR A 6 21.88 23.32 52.38
N SER A 7 21.63 24.27 51.48
CA SER A 7 22.40 25.53 51.26
C SER A 7 23.63 25.35 50.37
N ASP A 8 23.68 26.05 49.24
CA ASP A 8 24.35 27.36 49.03
C ASP A 8 25.71 27.11 48.33
N ALA A 9 26.29 27.96 47.50
CA ALA A 9 26.13 29.40 47.25
C ALA A 9 26.56 29.69 45.79
N ARG A 10 26.03 30.72 45.10
CA ARG A 10 26.60 32.09 44.91
C ARG A 10 28.01 32.11 44.28
N ASP A 11 28.41 33.03 43.41
CA ASP A 11 28.13 34.45 43.18
C ASP A 11 28.54 34.78 41.71
N GLY A 12 27.98 35.75 40.98
CA GLY A 12 28.36 37.18 41.03
C GLY A 12 29.59 37.45 40.12
N ARG A 13 29.76 38.51 39.32
CA ARG A 13 29.10 39.80 39.12
C ARG A 13 29.77 40.50 37.92
N SER A 14 29.10 41.50 37.36
CA SER A 14 29.50 42.47 36.32
C SER A 14 30.71 43.35 36.65
N THR A 15 31.37 43.93 35.63
CA THR A 15 31.83 45.35 35.57
C THR A 15 32.35 45.74 34.17
N THR A 16 31.85 46.86 33.62
CA THR A 16 32.56 47.83 32.73
C THR A 16 33.07 49.00 33.62
N PRO A 17 33.66 50.15 33.18
CA PRO A 17 34.00 50.72 31.85
C PRO A 17 35.38 51.47 31.77
N ASP A 18 35.53 52.30 30.72
CA ASP A 18 36.36 53.53 30.54
C ASP A 18 37.79 53.47 29.93
N SER A 19 38.00 54.22 28.83
CA SER A 19 38.74 55.50 28.84
C SER A 19 39.03 56.08 27.43
N SER A 20 39.12 57.41 27.40
CA SER A 20 39.21 58.38 26.30
C SER A 20 40.64 58.83 25.94
N SER A 21 40.87 59.33 24.71
CA SER A 21 41.93 60.32 24.32
C SER A 21 41.73 60.69 22.83
N SER A 22 41.34 61.92 22.39
CA SER A 22 42.12 63.18 22.24
C SER A 22 43.39 63.03 21.39
N ALA A 23 43.86 63.89 20.47
CA ALA A 23 43.42 65.06 19.66
C ALA A 23 44.65 65.43 18.75
N ALA A 24 44.46 66.13 17.62
CA ALA A 24 45.43 66.99 16.87
C ALA A 24 45.02 67.06 15.37
N SER A 25 44.54 68.15 14.76
CA SER A 25 45.03 69.54 14.56
C SER A 25 45.46 69.80 13.10
N LEU A 26 44.78 70.79 12.46
CA LEU A 26 45.30 71.85 11.55
C LEU A 26 45.88 71.41 10.19
N ASP A 27 45.80 72.14 9.07
CA ASP A 27 45.29 73.46 8.67
C ASP A 27 45.23 73.48 7.11
N GLU A 28 44.82 74.62 6.56
CA GLU A 28 45.23 75.16 5.24
C GLU A 28 44.23 75.15 4.05
N ALA A 29 44.33 76.23 3.28
CA ALA A 29 43.25 76.98 2.65
C ALA A 29 43.09 76.79 1.13
N ALA A 30 41.87 77.09 0.64
CA ALA A 30 41.36 77.70 -0.62
C ALA A 30 42.25 77.82 -1.91
N PRO A 31 41.75 78.18 -3.13
CA PRO A 31 40.38 78.55 -3.57
C PRO A 31 39.90 78.00 -4.96
N HIS A 32 38.59 78.20 -5.21
CA HIS A 32 37.82 78.50 -6.44
C HIS A 32 38.26 78.13 -7.89
N HIS A 33 37.30 77.44 -8.54
CA HIS A 33 36.73 77.61 -9.90
C HIS A 33 37.62 77.63 -11.16
N ALA A 34 37.42 76.62 -12.02
CA ALA A 34 37.24 76.80 -13.46
C ALA A 34 36.39 75.65 -14.06
N SER A 35 35.40 76.04 -14.84
CA SER A 35 34.40 75.24 -15.57
C SER A 35 34.99 74.40 -16.72
N ASN A 36 34.45 73.21 -16.97
CA ASN A 36 34.59 72.50 -18.26
C ASN A 36 33.41 71.52 -18.51
N PRO A 37 33.18 71.04 -19.76
CA PRO A 37 31.86 71.02 -20.40
C PRO A 37 31.18 69.65 -20.36
N ALA A 38 29.94 69.59 -20.86
CA ALA A 38 29.02 68.45 -20.86
C ALA A 38 29.65 67.13 -21.36
N PRO A 39 29.30 65.96 -20.76
CA PRO A 39 29.83 64.69 -21.19
C PRO A 39 29.08 64.17 -22.43
N GLU A 40 29.90 63.76 -23.40
CA GLU A 40 29.60 62.96 -24.57
C GLU A 40 28.86 61.66 -24.20
N ARG A 41 27.71 61.37 -24.84
CA ARG A 41 26.98 60.12 -24.61
C ARG A 41 27.74 58.95 -25.24
N THR A 42 28.30 58.08 -24.41
CA THR A 42 28.83 56.78 -24.81
C THR A 42 27.69 55.77 -25.08
N PRO A 43 27.82 54.82 -26.01
CA PRO A 43 26.81 53.79 -26.24
C PRO A 43 26.66 52.88 -25.02
N SER A 44 25.43 52.69 -24.55
CA SER A 44 25.09 51.80 -23.42
C SER A 44 25.58 50.38 -23.66
N GLN A 45 26.49 49.92 -22.80
CA GLN A 45 26.92 48.52 -22.69
C GLN A 45 25.72 47.62 -22.33
N PRO A 46 25.66 46.36 -22.81
CA PRO A 46 24.63 45.42 -22.40
C PRO A 46 24.75 45.16 -20.90
N ILE A 47 23.65 45.35 -20.15
CA ILE A 47 23.59 45.00 -18.73
C ILE A 47 23.76 43.49 -18.61
N THR A 48 24.95 43.03 -18.21
CA THR A 48 25.16 41.66 -17.79
C THR A 48 24.46 41.48 -16.44
N PRO A 49 23.58 40.46 -16.28
CA PRO A 49 23.00 40.18 -14.98
C PRO A 49 24.12 39.97 -13.98
N ASP A 50 24.03 40.59 -12.80
CA ASP A 50 24.94 40.30 -11.70
C ASP A 50 24.98 38.78 -11.51
N SER A 51 26.19 38.23 -11.46
CA SER A 51 26.46 36.81 -11.26
C SER A 51 25.65 36.23 -10.10
N ALA A 52 25.37 37.01 -9.06
CA ALA A 52 24.52 36.64 -7.93
C ALA A 52 23.04 36.45 -8.31
N GLU A 53 22.50 37.34 -9.14
CA GLU A 53 21.13 37.23 -9.67
C GLU A 53 20.99 36.05 -10.63
N ALA A 54 21.99 35.83 -11.49
CA ALA A 54 22.02 34.69 -12.41
C ALA A 54 22.03 33.34 -11.66
N HIS A 55 22.82 33.22 -10.58
CA HIS A 55 22.85 32.03 -9.72
C HIS A 55 21.52 31.82 -8.99
N THR A 56 20.94 32.89 -8.44
CA THR A 56 19.67 32.82 -7.72
C THR A 56 18.52 32.39 -8.64
N ARG A 57 18.49 32.92 -9.87
CA ARG A 57 17.48 32.56 -10.88
C ARG A 57 17.64 31.10 -11.34
N ARG A 58 18.88 30.64 -11.55
CA ARG A 58 19.19 29.24 -11.88
C ARG A 58 18.78 28.28 -10.76
N ASN A 59 19.04 28.64 -9.50
CA ASN A 59 18.62 27.85 -8.33
C ASN A 59 17.09 27.83 -8.14
N ARG A 60 16.39 28.91 -8.48
CA ARG A 60 14.93 28.98 -8.41
C ARG A 60 14.26 28.14 -9.49
N VAL A 61 14.81 28.17 -10.71
CA VAL A 61 14.34 27.32 -11.82
C VAL A 61 14.65 25.86 -11.54
N SER A 62 15.83 25.50 -11.02
CA SER A 62 16.14 24.11 -10.66
C SER A 62 15.24 23.58 -9.54
N ARG A 63 14.96 24.38 -8.50
CA ARG A 63 14.01 24.01 -7.43
C ARG A 63 12.57 23.92 -7.92
N ALA A 64 12.15 24.81 -8.83
CA ALA A 64 10.83 24.74 -9.44
C ALA A 64 10.67 23.50 -10.34
N SER A 65 11.69 23.17 -11.13
CA SER A 65 11.73 21.96 -11.96
C SER A 65 11.80 20.68 -11.13
N ALA A 66 12.55 20.67 -10.03
CA ALA A 66 12.57 19.56 -9.08
C ALA A 66 11.22 19.38 -8.36
N SER A 67 10.57 20.48 -7.97
CA SER A 67 9.23 20.48 -7.37
C SER A 67 8.14 20.03 -8.37
N ALA A 68 8.25 20.45 -9.64
CA ALA A 68 7.36 20.02 -10.71
C ALA A 68 7.56 18.55 -11.10
N ALA A 69 8.81 18.06 -11.11
CA ALA A 69 9.14 16.66 -11.32
C ALA A 69 8.67 15.76 -10.16
N ASN A 70 8.71 16.26 -8.92
CA ASN A 70 8.22 15.53 -7.74
C ASN A 70 6.69 15.50 -7.63
N LYS A 71 5.97 16.37 -8.37
CA LYS A 71 4.50 16.43 -8.39
C LYS A 71 3.84 15.17 -8.97
N HIS A 72 4.61 14.31 -9.66
CA HIS A 72 4.08 13.15 -10.41
C HIS A 72 4.32 11.76 -9.77
N ARG A 73 4.91 11.64 -8.58
CA ARG A 73 5.04 10.32 -7.89
C ARG A 73 4.32 10.31 -6.55
N ASN A 74 3.01 10.51 -6.58
CA ASN A 74 2.17 10.51 -5.38
C ASN A 74 1.76 9.10 -4.94
N VAL A 75 2.74 8.20 -4.80
CA VAL A 75 2.54 6.85 -4.26
C VAL A 75 3.18 6.83 -2.88
N ARG A 76 2.36 6.97 -1.83
CA ARG A 76 2.83 6.80 -0.45
C ARG A 76 3.38 5.38 -0.29
N GLU A 77 4.64 5.30 0.11
CA GLU A 77 5.28 4.06 0.54
C GLU A 77 4.83 3.73 1.97
N TYR A 78 4.74 2.44 2.29
CA TYR A 78 4.35 2.00 3.62
C TYR A 78 5.47 2.28 4.61
N THR A 79 5.10 2.76 5.79
CA THR A 79 6.03 2.85 6.92
C THR A 79 6.42 1.45 7.39
N THR A 80 7.55 1.31 8.08
CA THR A 80 7.97 0.02 8.66
C THR A 80 6.90 -0.59 9.56
N GLY A 81 6.19 0.23 10.34
CA GLY A 81 5.07 -0.24 11.18
C GLY A 81 3.89 -0.78 10.36
N GLU A 82 3.57 -0.17 9.23
CA GLU A 82 2.54 -0.65 8.31
C GLU A 82 2.96 -1.95 7.61
N GLU A 83 4.22 -2.06 7.18
CA GLU A 83 4.76 -3.29 6.60
C GLU A 83 4.69 -4.46 7.60
N ILE A 84 5.09 -4.23 8.86
CA ILE A 84 4.97 -5.22 9.94
C ILE A 84 3.50 -5.61 10.16
N ALA A 85 2.60 -4.64 10.26
CA ALA A 85 1.18 -4.92 10.45
C ALA A 85 0.62 -5.77 9.30
N ASN A 86 0.94 -5.42 8.05
CA ASN A 86 0.50 -6.15 6.88
C ASN A 86 1.05 -7.59 6.84
N SER A 87 2.35 -7.77 7.13
CA SER A 87 2.98 -9.09 7.23
C SER A 87 2.39 -9.94 8.34
N VAL A 88 2.13 -9.37 9.52
CA VAL A 88 1.57 -10.12 10.66
C VAL A 88 0.13 -10.56 10.38
N THR A 89 -0.70 -9.68 9.83
CA THR A 89 -2.11 -10.02 9.55
C THR A 89 -2.25 -11.15 8.54
N HIS A 90 -1.47 -11.13 7.45
CA HIS A 90 -1.50 -12.21 6.45
C HIS A 90 -0.66 -13.41 6.87
N GLY A 91 0.38 -13.23 7.68
CA GLY A 91 1.14 -14.33 8.27
C GLY A 91 0.27 -15.20 9.18
N ALA A 92 -0.62 -14.58 9.96
CA ALA A 92 -1.66 -15.31 10.71
C ALA A 92 -2.60 -16.08 9.77
N GLY A 93 -3.00 -15.46 8.65
CA GLY A 93 -3.76 -16.12 7.59
C GLY A 93 -3.05 -17.35 7.01
N ALA A 94 -1.74 -17.28 6.78
CA ALA A 94 -0.95 -18.42 6.27
C ALA A 94 -0.93 -19.59 7.26
N VAL A 95 -0.79 -19.31 8.56
CA VAL A 95 -0.86 -20.34 9.62
C VAL A 95 -2.25 -20.97 9.66
N LEU A 96 -3.31 -20.16 9.59
CA LEU A 96 -4.69 -20.66 9.51
C LEU A 96 -4.92 -21.49 8.24
N ALA A 97 -4.31 -21.10 7.12
CA ALA A 97 -4.42 -21.84 5.86
C ALA A 97 -3.76 -23.22 5.96
N ILE A 98 -2.64 -23.36 6.68
CA ILE A 98 -2.04 -24.67 6.96
C ILE A 98 -3.02 -25.54 7.75
N ALA A 99 -3.62 -25.03 8.82
CA ALA A 99 -4.64 -25.76 9.58
C ALA A 99 -5.86 -26.15 8.72
N ALA A 100 -6.28 -25.24 7.84
CA ALA A 100 -7.37 -25.46 6.90
C ALA A 100 -7.09 -26.61 5.92
N ILE A 101 -5.85 -26.75 5.41
CA ILE A 101 -5.45 -27.87 4.55
C ILE A 101 -5.72 -29.19 5.25
N PHE A 102 -5.24 -29.37 6.49
CA PHE A 102 -5.44 -30.62 7.23
C PHE A 102 -6.93 -30.91 7.45
N MET A 103 -7.72 -29.89 7.82
CA MET A 103 -9.14 -30.06 8.10
C MET A 103 -9.96 -30.41 6.86
N LEU A 104 -9.71 -29.75 5.71
CA LEU A 104 -10.46 -30.04 4.49
C LEU A 104 -10.02 -31.32 3.81
N VAL A 105 -8.73 -31.68 3.86
CA VAL A 105 -8.25 -32.94 3.31
C VAL A 105 -8.84 -34.12 4.07
N THR A 106 -8.92 -34.04 5.41
CA THR A 106 -9.53 -35.11 6.22
C THR A 106 -11.01 -35.27 5.91
N ARG A 107 -11.79 -34.16 5.93
CA ARG A 107 -13.21 -34.15 5.52
C ARG A 107 -13.41 -34.72 4.12
N ALA A 108 -12.66 -34.21 3.14
CA ALA A 108 -12.76 -34.66 1.77
C ALA A 108 -12.45 -36.16 1.59
N MET A 109 -11.60 -36.75 2.44
CA MET A 109 -11.37 -38.21 2.44
C MET A 109 -12.55 -38.98 3.04
N ASP A 110 -13.18 -38.45 4.08
CA ASP A 110 -14.39 -39.05 4.68
C ASP A 110 -15.56 -39.04 3.68
N ASP A 111 -15.67 -38.01 2.83
CA ASP A 111 -16.71 -37.86 1.80
C ASP A 111 -16.40 -38.61 0.48
N GLY A 112 -15.46 -39.57 0.51
CA GLY A 112 -15.16 -40.45 -0.62
C GLY A 112 -14.07 -39.96 -1.57
N GLY A 113 -13.43 -38.82 -1.27
CA GLY A 113 -12.27 -38.31 -2.01
C GLY A 113 -12.59 -37.82 -3.41
N GLY A 114 -11.75 -38.18 -4.38
CA GLY A 114 -11.94 -37.79 -5.78
C GLY A 114 -12.09 -36.28 -5.97
N VAL A 115 -13.28 -35.85 -6.40
CA VAL A 115 -13.61 -34.42 -6.63
C VAL A 115 -13.57 -33.59 -5.34
N TYR A 116 -13.95 -34.16 -4.19
CA TYR A 116 -13.89 -33.47 -2.89
C TYR A 116 -12.44 -33.15 -2.53
N LEU A 117 -11.54 -34.13 -2.68
CA LEU A 117 -10.11 -33.93 -2.41
C LEU A 117 -9.52 -32.89 -3.36
N PHE A 118 -9.82 -33.00 -4.65
CA PHE A 118 -9.34 -32.04 -5.64
C PHE A 118 -9.79 -30.61 -5.31
N ALA A 119 -11.08 -30.41 -5.02
CA ALA A 119 -11.62 -29.11 -4.68
C ALA A 119 -11.02 -28.56 -3.37
N ALA A 120 -10.86 -29.41 -2.35
CA ALA A 120 -10.23 -29.07 -1.09
C ALA A 120 -8.78 -28.59 -1.28
N LEU A 121 -7.98 -29.34 -2.04
CA LEU A 121 -6.58 -28.99 -2.32
C LEU A 121 -6.47 -27.69 -3.12
N VAL A 122 -7.27 -27.53 -4.17
CA VAL A 122 -7.26 -26.33 -5.00
C VAL A 122 -7.60 -25.09 -4.17
N TYR A 123 -8.66 -25.15 -3.35
CA TYR A 123 -9.05 -24.05 -2.48
C TYR A 123 -7.96 -23.73 -1.44
N THR A 124 -7.47 -24.74 -0.72
CA THR A 124 -6.57 -24.51 0.42
C THR A 124 -5.14 -24.17 -0.01
N LEU A 125 -4.64 -24.70 -1.12
CA LEU A 125 -3.31 -24.36 -1.64
C LEU A 125 -3.28 -22.95 -2.22
N THR A 126 -4.34 -22.52 -2.92
CA THR A 126 -4.42 -21.13 -3.41
C THR A 126 -4.54 -20.13 -2.25
N MET A 127 -5.28 -20.49 -1.18
CA MET A 127 -5.35 -19.72 0.06
C MET A 127 -3.98 -19.60 0.74
N LEU A 128 -3.27 -20.72 0.91
CA LEU A 128 -1.93 -20.71 1.51
C LEU A 128 -0.97 -19.86 0.68
N LEU A 129 -1.04 -19.96 -0.64
CA LEU A 129 -0.18 -19.21 -1.55
C LEU A 129 -0.44 -17.71 -1.47
N GLU A 130 -1.71 -17.27 -1.45
CA GLU A 130 -2.09 -15.86 -1.31
C GLU A 130 -1.56 -15.25 0.00
N TYR A 131 -1.85 -15.87 1.15
CA TYR A 131 -1.35 -15.37 2.43
C TYR A 131 0.17 -15.40 2.54
N THR A 132 0.82 -16.44 2.00
CA THR A 132 2.28 -16.56 2.06
C THR A 132 2.95 -15.49 1.20
N MET A 133 2.52 -15.33 -0.06
CA MET A 133 3.11 -14.35 -0.97
C MET A 133 2.89 -12.92 -0.48
N SER A 134 1.72 -12.66 0.12
CA SER A 134 1.44 -11.36 0.72
C SER A 134 2.30 -11.07 1.94
N THR A 135 2.48 -12.06 2.81
CA THR A 135 3.39 -11.96 3.96
C THR A 135 4.81 -11.65 3.52
N LEU A 136 5.32 -12.36 2.52
CA LEU A 136 6.65 -12.17 1.96
C LEU A 136 6.81 -10.82 1.26
N TYR A 137 5.80 -10.36 0.53
CA TYR A 137 5.81 -9.04 -0.11
C TYR A 137 6.05 -7.91 0.89
N HIS A 138 5.40 -7.97 2.05
CA HIS A 138 5.52 -6.97 3.10
C HIS A 138 6.76 -7.17 4.00
N ALA A 139 7.25 -8.40 4.13
CA ALA A 139 8.41 -8.71 4.97
C ALA A 139 9.76 -8.41 4.28
N VAL A 140 9.80 -8.49 2.96
CA VAL A 140 11.04 -8.32 2.18
C VAL A 140 11.39 -6.83 2.03
N THR A 141 12.63 -6.49 2.36
CA THR A 141 13.18 -5.13 2.24
C THR A 141 13.99 -4.90 0.97
N ASP A 142 14.48 -5.97 0.32
CA ASP A 142 15.23 -5.84 -0.93
C ASP A 142 14.30 -5.41 -2.08
N GLU A 143 14.65 -4.32 -2.77
CA GLU A 143 13.81 -3.71 -3.80
C GLU A 143 13.55 -4.61 -5.03
N ARG A 144 14.52 -5.46 -5.40
CA ARG A 144 14.36 -6.37 -6.55
C ARG A 144 13.44 -7.51 -6.19
N ALA A 145 13.67 -8.15 -5.04
CA ALA A 145 12.83 -9.22 -4.52
C ALA A 145 11.41 -8.71 -4.22
N LYS A 146 11.27 -7.52 -3.62
CA LYS A 146 9.97 -6.91 -3.31
C LYS A 146 9.12 -6.70 -4.56
N ARG A 147 9.73 -6.35 -5.70
CA ARG A 147 9.01 -6.25 -6.98
C ARG A 147 8.45 -7.59 -7.44
N ILE A 148 9.22 -8.67 -7.30
CA ILE A 148 8.79 -10.02 -7.68
C ILE A 148 7.65 -10.46 -6.76
N PHE A 149 7.82 -10.34 -5.44
CA PHE A 149 6.79 -10.70 -4.48
C PHE A 149 5.51 -9.87 -4.63
N LYS A 150 5.61 -8.60 -5.04
CA LYS A 150 4.44 -7.80 -5.38
C LYS A 150 3.63 -8.41 -6.52
N ILE A 151 4.29 -8.83 -7.60
CA ILE A 151 3.62 -9.46 -8.75
C ILE A 151 2.98 -10.78 -8.31
N LEU A 152 3.70 -11.58 -7.52
CA LEU A 152 3.19 -12.85 -6.99
C LEU A 152 1.99 -12.63 -6.07
N ASP A 153 2.08 -11.73 -5.10
CA ASP A 153 0.99 -11.35 -4.19
C ASP A 153 -0.28 -10.97 -4.96
N HIS A 154 -0.17 -10.04 -5.92
CA HIS A 154 -1.32 -9.60 -6.71
C HIS A 154 -1.86 -10.69 -7.65
N SER A 155 -1.00 -11.58 -8.13
CA SER A 155 -1.39 -12.75 -8.93
C SER A 155 -2.14 -13.78 -8.09
N CYS A 156 -1.71 -13.99 -6.84
CA CYS A 156 -2.32 -14.97 -5.96
C CYS A 156 -3.75 -14.60 -5.56
N ILE A 157 -4.12 -13.32 -5.55
CA ILE A 157 -5.51 -12.89 -5.36
C ILE A 157 -6.41 -13.48 -6.47
N TYR A 158 -6.00 -13.45 -7.74
CA TYR A 158 -6.76 -14.06 -8.83
C TYR A 158 -6.90 -15.58 -8.64
N LEU A 159 -5.79 -16.25 -8.28
CA LEU A 159 -5.77 -17.69 -8.07
C LEU A 159 -6.65 -18.09 -6.88
N PHE A 160 -6.63 -17.32 -5.80
CA PHE A 160 -7.43 -17.59 -4.61
C PHE A 160 -8.92 -17.35 -4.86
N ILE A 161 -9.30 -16.32 -5.64
CA ILE A 161 -10.68 -16.16 -6.09
C ILE A 161 -11.11 -17.42 -6.86
N ALA A 162 -10.34 -17.88 -7.85
CA ALA A 162 -10.68 -19.10 -8.59
C ALA A 162 -10.70 -20.37 -7.72
N GLY A 163 -9.75 -20.49 -6.80
CA GLY A 163 -9.69 -21.58 -5.83
C GLY A 163 -10.91 -21.61 -4.91
N SER A 164 -11.37 -20.45 -4.43
CA SER A 164 -12.55 -20.32 -3.58
C SER A 164 -13.85 -20.72 -4.28
N TYR A 165 -13.94 -20.57 -5.60
CA TYR A 165 -15.10 -21.01 -6.38
C TYR A 165 -15.12 -22.52 -6.61
N THR A 166 -13.96 -23.16 -6.67
CA THR A 166 -13.82 -24.56 -7.09
C THR A 166 -14.70 -25.54 -6.29
N PRO A 167 -14.76 -25.52 -4.94
CA PRO A 167 -15.66 -26.41 -4.20
C PRO A 167 -17.15 -26.14 -4.46
N PHE A 168 -17.59 -24.88 -4.50
CA PHE A 168 -18.98 -24.55 -4.83
C PHE A 168 -19.35 -25.03 -6.25
N CYS A 169 -18.45 -24.84 -7.21
CA CYS A 169 -18.69 -25.19 -8.60
C CYS A 169 -18.70 -26.71 -8.86
N LEU A 170 -17.73 -27.43 -8.30
CA LEU A 170 -17.53 -28.85 -8.62
C LEU A 170 -18.33 -29.79 -7.73
N ILE A 171 -18.76 -29.34 -6.54
CA ILE A 171 -19.52 -30.14 -5.59
C ILE A 171 -20.97 -29.65 -5.57
N SER A 172 -21.22 -28.45 -5.04
CA SER A 172 -22.60 -27.96 -4.84
C SER A 172 -23.36 -27.68 -6.14
N LEU A 173 -22.66 -27.25 -7.19
CA LEU A 173 -23.25 -26.89 -8.49
C LEU A 173 -22.93 -27.91 -9.59
N ALA A 174 -22.48 -29.11 -9.25
CA ALA A 174 -22.07 -30.14 -10.22
C ALA A 174 -23.12 -30.35 -11.33
N ASP A 175 -24.39 -30.47 -10.94
CA ASP A 175 -25.52 -30.70 -11.85
C ASP A 175 -26.24 -29.42 -12.31
N SER A 176 -25.78 -28.25 -11.87
CA SER A 176 -26.42 -26.94 -12.14
C SER A 176 -25.54 -26.00 -12.98
N GLY A 177 -24.61 -26.56 -13.75
CA GLY A 177 -23.71 -25.79 -14.62
C GLY A 177 -22.47 -25.22 -13.90
N GLY A 178 -22.13 -25.72 -12.71
CA GLY A 178 -20.96 -25.27 -11.96
C GLY A 178 -19.64 -25.42 -12.72
N LEU A 179 -19.51 -26.40 -13.62
CA LEU A 179 -18.36 -26.53 -14.52
C LEU A 179 -18.15 -25.29 -15.41
N TRP A 180 -19.22 -24.70 -15.93
CA TRP A 180 -19.14 -23.50 -16.78
C TRP A 180 -18.67 -22.29 -15.97
N LEU A 181 -19.19 -22.13 -14.76
CA LEU A 181 -18.75 -21.08 -13.84
C LEU A 181 -17.28 -21.28 -13.45
N CYS A 182 -16.88 -22.52 -13.12
CA CYS A 182 -15.49 -22.87 -12.79
C CYS A 182 -14.55 -22.50 -13.95
N ALA A 183 -14.86 -22.94 -15.17
CA ALA A 183 -14.06 -22.65 -16.35
C ALA A 183 -13.94 -21.14 -16.61
N PHE A 184 -15.06 -20.41 -16.53
CA PHE A 184 -15.08 -18.95 -16.67
C PHE A 184 -14.15 -18.27 -15.66
N VAL A 185 -14.29 -18.60 -14.38
CA VAL A 185 -13.52 -17.95 -13.31
C VAL A 185 -12.03 -18.28 -13.44
N TRP A 186 -11.67 -19.53 -13.74
CA TRP A 186 -10.27 -19.92 -13.94
C TRP A 186 -9.64 -19.24 -15.17
N ILE A 187 -10.36 -19.16 -16.30
CA ILE A 187 -9.85 -18.45 -17.50
C ILE A 187 -9.60 -16.98 -17.18
N VAL A 188 -10.54 -16.30 -16.52
CA VAL A 188 -10.39 -14.89 -16.15
C VAL A 188 -9.27 -14.71 -15.12
N ALA A 189 -9.13 -15.62 -14.16
CA ALA A 189 -8.05 -15.58 -13.17
C ALA A 189 -6.67 -15.74 -13.84
N LEU A 190 -6.50 -16.72 -14.73
CA LEU A 190 -5.25 -16.92 -15.46
C LEU A 190 -4.93 -15.74 -16.39
N ALA A 191 -5.93 -15.17 -17.05
CA ALA A 191 -5.77 -13.94 -17.82
C ALA A 191 -5.36 -12.75 -16.91
N GLY A 192 -5.92 -12.68 -15.70
CA GLY A 192 -5.56 -11.72 -14.66
C GLY A 192 -4.11 -11.86 -14.20
N VAL A 193 -3.65 -13.08 -13.94
CA VAL A 193 -2.25 -13.40 -13.60
C VAL A 193 -1.31 -12.99 -14.73
N ALA A 194 -1.64 -13.33 -15.98
CA ALA A 194 -0.85 -12.91 -17.13
C ALA A 194 -0.79 -11.38 -17.25
N CYS A 195 -1.94 -10.70 -17.07
CA CYS A 195 -1.99 -9.24 -17.06
C CYS A 195 -1.09 -8.64 -15.96
N GLU A 196 -1.07 -9.21 -14.75
CA GLU A 196 -0.25 -8.71 -13.65
C GLU A 196 1.24 -8.91 -13.93
N ALA A 197 1.61 -10.03 -14.57
CA ALA A 197 2.99 -10.31 -14.97
C ALA A 197 3.51 -9.33 -16.04
N PHE A 198 2.67 -8.95 -17.02
CA PHE A 198 3.08 -8.05 -18.11
C PHE A 198 2.80 -6.56 -17.83
N TRP A 199 1.86 -6.22 -16.94
CA TRP A 199 1.40 -4.85 -16.66
C TRP A 199 1.59 -4.43 -15.19
N VAL A 200 2.83 -4.50 -14.71
CA VAL A 200 3.26 -4.28 -13.31
C VAL A 200 2.83 -2.94 -12.68
N PHE A 201 2.54 -1.90 -13.50
CA PHE A 201 2.15 -0.55 -13.03
C PHE A 201 0.68 -0.19 -13.31
N ARG A 202 -0.21 -1.19 -13.36
CA ARG A 202 -1.65 -0.93 -13.50
C ARG A 202 -2.19 -0.09 -12.32
N PRO A 203 -3.10 0.88 -12.57
CA PRO A 203 -3.82 1.57 -11.52
C PRO A 203 -4.56 0.60 -10.61
N ARG A 204 -4.31 0.69 -9.30
CA ARG A 204 -4.77 -0.26 -8.29
C ARG A 204 -6.29 -0.43 -8.22
N TRP A 205 -7.04 0.65 -8.50
CA TRP A 205 -8.50 0.62 -8.52
C TRP A 205 -9.02 -0.30 -9.64
N ILE A 206 -8.28 -0.45 -10.75
CA ILE A 206 -8.65 -1.36 -11.83
C ILE A 206 -8.55 -2.80 -11.34
N SER A 207 -7.45 -3.17 -10.67
CA SER A 207 -7.31 -4.51 -10.09
C SER A 207 -8.42 -4.78 -9.07
N ALA A 208 -8.71 -3.83 -8.17
CA ALA A 208 -9.80 -3.96 -7.21
C ALA A 208 -11.17 -4.21 -7.89
N VAL A 209 -11.49 -3.46 -8.94
CA VAL A 209 -12.73 -3.66 -9.72
C VAL A 209 -12.73 -5.02 -10.40
N LEU A 210 -11.62 -5.46 -11.01
CA LEU A 210 -11.54 -6.77 -11.67
C LEU A 210 -11.70 -7.92 -10.68
N TYR A 211 -11.05 -7.84 -9.51
CA TYR A 211 -11.22 -8.83 -8.44
C TYR A 211 -12.68 -8.88 -7.97
N LEU A 212 -13.31 -7.72 -7.78
CA LEU A 212 -14.67 -7.66 -7.30
C LEU A 212 -15.66 -8.19 -8.36
N LEU A 213 -15.51 -7.81 -9.63
CA LEU A 213 -16.36 -8.33 -10.71
C LEU A 213 -16.21 -9.85 -10.85
N LEU A 214 -14.99 -10.38 -10.78
CA LEU A 214 -14.74 -11.81 -10.81
C LEU A 214 -15.38 -12.49 -9.58
N GLY A 215 -15.16 -11.95 -8.39
CA GLY A 215 -15.70 -12.47 -7.13
C GLY A 215 -17.22 -12.41 -7.01
N TRP A 216 -17.89 -11.49 -7.70
CA TRP A 216 -19.34 -11.38 -7.75
C TRP A 216 -19.98 -12.21 -8.88
N SER A 217 -19.19 -12.88 -9.72
CA SER A 217 -19.73 -13.70 -10.81
C SER A 217 -20.60 -14.88 -10.34
N VAL A 218 -20.44 -15.32 -9.10
CA VAL A 218 -21.29 -16.31 -8.45
C VAL A 218 -22.76 -15.90 -8.39
N VAL A 219 -23.08 -14.60 -8.43
CA VAL A 219 -24.48 -14.13 -8.34
C VAL A 219 -25.35 -14.64 -9.49
N TRP A 220 -24.79 -14.87 -10.68
CA TRP A 220 -25.54 -15.49 -11.78
C TRP A 220 -26.02 -16.91 -11.46
N PHE A 221 -25.35 -17.60 -10.53
CA PHE A 221 -25.69 -18.94 -10.06
C PHE A 221 -26.36 -18.94 -8.67
N LEU A 222 -26.74 -17.76 -8.16
CA LEU A 222 -27.36 -17.63 -6.84
C LEU A 222 -28.64 -18.48 -6.68
N PRO A 223 -29.57 -18.56 -7.65
CA PRO A 223 -30.75 -19.43 -7.52
C PRO A 223 -30.37 -20.91 -7.33
N ALA A 224 -29.36 -21.38 -8.05
CA ALA A 224 -28.87 -22.76 -7.93
C ALA A 224 -28.18 -22.97 -6.57
N LEU A 225 -27.43 -21.99 -6.07
CA LEU A 225 -26.81 -22.06 -4.74
C LEU A 225 -27.83 -22.06 -3.60
N ILE A 226 -28.91 -21.28 -3.73
CA ILE A 226 -30.02 -21.28 -2.75
C ILE A 226 -30.67 -22.68 -2.68
N ALA A 227 -30.77 -23.37 -3.81
CA ALA A 227 -31.31 -24.73 -3.86
C ALA A 227 -30.31 -25.78 -3.34
N ALA A 228 -29.01 -25.57 -3.55
CA ALA A 228 -27.96 -26.54 -3.22
C ALA A 228 -27.44 -26.42 -1.77
N LEU A 229 -27.51 -25.25 -1.14
CA LEU A 229 -26.92 -25.00 0.17
C LEU A 229 -27.97 -24.73 1.24
N PRO A 230 -27.77 -25.25 2.48
CA PRO A 230 -28.58 -24.84 3.61
C PRO A 230 -28.34 -23.36 3.95
N ALA A 231 -29.34 -22.71 4.53
CA ALA A 231 -29.33 -21.27 4.79
C ALA A 231 -28.07 -20.75 5.55
N PRO A 232 -27.54 -21.44 6.59
CA PRO A 232 -26.32 -20.98 7.25
C PRO A 232 -25.09 -20.95 6.33
N GLY A 233 -24.91 -21.95 5.47
CA GLY A 233 -23.82 -21.99 4.49
C GLY A 233 -23.93 -20.87 3.46
N LEU A 234 -25.16 -20.57 3.01
CA LEU A 234 -25.43 -19.45 2.12
C LEU A 234 -25.12 -18.09 2.80
N TRP A 235 -25.49 -17.90 4.06
CA TRP A 235 -25.18 -16.67 4.79
C TRP A 235 -23.69 -16.47 5.04
N LEU A 236 -22.93 -17.55 5.24
CA LEU A 236 -21.48 -17.49 5.31
C LEU A 236 -20.87 -17.09 3.95
N LEU A 237 -21.36 -17.64 2.84
CA LEU A 237 -20.96 -17.24 1.49
C LEU A 237 -21.23 -15.74 1.24
N VAL A 238 -22.44 -15.27 1.56
CA VAL A 238 -22.81 -13.85 1.45
C VAL A 238 -21.95 -12.98 2.36
N GLY A 239 -21.77 -13.38 3.62
CA GLY A 239 -20.92 -12.69 4.58
C GLY A 239 -19.47 -12.56 4.09
N GLY A 240 -18.93 -13.62 3.48
CA GLY A 240 -17.62 -13.60 2.84
C GLY A 240 -17.54 -12.60 1.70
N GLY A 241 -18.53 -12.61 0.79
CA GLY A 241 -18.62 -11.64 -0.32
C GLY A 241 -18.73 -10.19 0.15
N VAL A 242 -19.50 -9.93 1.20
CA VAL A 242 -19.61 -8.60 1.84
C VAL A 242 -18.27 -8.19 2.44
N CYS A 243 -17.59 -9.08 3.17
CA CYS A 243 -16.27 -8.79 3.75
C CYS A 243 -15.26 -8.38 2.68
N TYR A 244 -15.18 -9.11 1.57
CA TYR A 244 -14.29 -8.73 0.46
C TYR A 244 -14.67 -7.38 -0.16
N THR A 245 -15.96 -7.13 -0.35
CA THR A 245 -16.46 -5.87 -0.94
C THR A 245 -16.12 -4.67 -0.06
N VAL A 246 -16.35 -4.79 1.25
CA VAL A 246 -15.99 -3.76 2.24
C VAL A 246 -14.47 -3.59 2.30
N GLY A 247 -13.72 -4.69 2.27
CA GLY A 247 -12.26 -4.67 2.19
C GLY A 247 -11.76 -3.86 0.99
N CYS A 248 -12.34 -4.03 -0.20
CA CYS A 248 -11.96 -3.26 -1.39
C CYS A 248 -12.06 -1.74 -1.20
N VAL A 249 -13.01 -1.26 -0.39
CA VAL A 249 -13.12 0.17 -0.06
C VAL A 249 -11.86 0.63 0.68
N PHE A 250 -11.44 -0.11 1.72
CA PHE A 250 -10.22 0.20 2.47
C PHE A 250 -8.94 0.08 1.61
N TYR A 251 -8.91 -0.88 0.68
CA TYR A 251 -7.81 -1.04 -0.28
C TYR A 251 -7.62 0.20 -1.16
N VAL A 252 -8.72 0.78 -1.67
CA VAL A 252 -8.67 2.00 -2.48
C VAL A 252 -8.27 3.23 -1.64
N LEU A 253 -8.66 3.25 -0.35
CA LEU A 253 -8.37 4.33 0.61
C LEU A 253 -6.97 4.27 1.24
N LYS A 254 -6.06 3.41 0.75
CA LYS A 254 -4.71 3.20 1.32
C LYS A 254 -3.76 4.40 1.36
N LYS A 255 -4.19 5.56 0.87
CA LYS A 255 -3.47 6.81 1.09
C LYS A 255 -3.45 7.18 2.59
N ILE A 256 -4.46 6.74 3.35
CA ILE A 256 -4.57 6.93 4.80
C ILE A 256 -3.75 5.83 5.53
N PRO A 257 -3.05 6.14 6.63
CA PRO A 257 -2.30 5.16 7.42
C PRO A 257 -3.10 3.92 7.82
N TYR A 258 -2.48 2.75 7.77
CA TYR A 258 -3.02 1.45 8.19
C TYR A 258 -4.25 0.92 7.45
N MET A 259 -4.83 1.66 6.49
CA MET A 259 -6.00 1.19 5.74
C MET A 259 -5.73 -0.10 4.96
N HIS A 260 -4.48 -0.34 4.54
CA HIS A 260 -4.11 -1.59 3.89
C HIS A 260 -4.13 -2.79 4.86
N SER A 261 -3.71 -2.59 6.11
CA SER A 261 -3.79 -3.60 7.16
C SER A 261 -5.25 -3.90 7.53
N ILE A 262 -6.11 -2.88 7.54
CA ILE A 262 -7.56 -3.07 7.72
C ILE A 262 -8.15 -3.87 6.55
N PHE A 263 -7.72 -3.59 5.32
CA PHE A 263 -8.07 -4.41 4.16
C PHE A 263 -7.66 -5.89 4.36
N HIS A 264 -6.45 -6.17 4.84
CA HIS A 264 -6.00 -7.53 5.14
C HIS A 264 -6.90 -8.23 6.16
N LEU A 265 -7.35 -7.53 7.20
CA LEU A 265 -8.29 -8.09 8.17
C LEU A 265 -9.66 -8.44 7.55
N TRP A 266 -10.17 -7.61 6.64
CA TRP A 266 -11.41 -7.90 5.91
C TRP A 266 -11.26 -9.06 4.93
N VAL A 267 -10.12 -9.17 4.26
CA VAL A 267 -9.79 -10.34 3.41
C VAL A 267 -9.75 -11.60 4.26
N LEU A 268 -9.06 -11.58 5.41
CA LEU A 268 -9.01 -12.71 6.34
C LEU A 268 -10.39 -13.10 6.87
N ALA A 269 -11.21 -12.13 7.29
CA ALA A 269 -12.58 -12.39 7.72
C ALA A 269 -13.41 -13.02 6.61
N GLY A 270 -13.28 -12.52 5.37
CA GLY A 270 -13.94 -13.08 4.19
C GLY A 270 -13.53 -14.52 3.92
N SER A 271 -12.23 -14.82 3.97
CA SER A 271 -11.68 -16.17 3.83
C SER A 271 -12.16 -17.11 4.91
N VAL A 272 -12.24 -16.67 6.17
CA VAL A 272 -12.79 -17.47 7.27
C VAL A 272 -14.26 -17.80 7.01
N CYS A 273 -15.09 -16.84 6.59
CA CYS A 273 -16.48 -17.12 6.23
C CYS A 273 -16.58 -18.15 5.09
N GLN A 274 -15.78 -18.00 4.04
CA GLN A 274 -15.75 -18.95 2.91
C GLN A 274 -15.28 -20.34 3.34
N PHE A 275 -14.23 -20.41 4.16
CA PHE A 275 -13.70 -21.65 4.71
C PHE A 275 -14.76 -22.38 5.52
N LEU A 276 -15.47 -21.68 6.42
CA LEU A 276 -16.54 -22.27 7.22
C LEU A 276 -17.72 -22.72 6.36
N ALA A 277 -18.06 -21.98 5.30
CA ALA A 277 -19.08 -22.38 4.34
C ALA A 277 -18.70 -23.71 3.67
N ILE A 278 -17.47 -23.82 3.16
CA ILE A 278 -16.98 -25.01 2.48
C ILE A 278 -16.86 -26.19 3.45
N ALA A 279 -16.24 -25.98 4.61
CA ALA A 279 -15.87 -27.07 5.51
C ALA A 279 -17.05 -27.70 6.27
N PHE A 280 -18.18 -27.00 6.40
CA PHE A 280 -19.34 -27.48 7.15
C PHE A 280 -20.59 -27.70 6.33
N TYR A 281 -20.66 -27.17 5.11
CA TYR A 281 -21.87 -27.22 4.28
C TYR A 281 -21.64 -27.71 2.85
N ILE A 282 -20.39 -28.06 2.50
CA ILE A 282 -20.04 -28.57 1.16
C ILE A 282 -19.24 -29.86 1.26
N MET A 283 -18.23 -29.89 2.13
CA MET A 283 -17.56 -31.11 2.56
C MET A 283 -18.44 -31.80 3.59
#